data_AF-A0A6B1EYD3-F1
#
_entry.id   AF-A0A6B1EYD3-F1
#
_cell.length_a   1.000
_cell.length_b   1.000
_cell.length_c   1.000
_cell.angle_alpha   90.00
_cell.angle_beta   90.00
_cell.angle_gamma   90.00
#
_symmetry.space_group_name_H-M   'P 1'
#
loop_
_entity.id
_entity.type
_entity.pdbx_description
1 polymer ?
#
loop_
_entity_poly.entity_id
_entity_poly.type
_entity_poly.pdbx_seq_one_letter_code
_entity_poly.pdbx_strand_id
1 'polypeptide(L)'
;LERCTDGGLCLPETPKISVGGSGVSGGAFIDNAEFRRYIHETFGAQVLDMESAAVAHVAWANDVPFLAVRSLADLAGGSGKANQMEVFIQLAAVNAAKVVKALLREM
;
A
#
# COMPACT_ATOMS: atom_id res chain seq x y z
N LEU A 1 -13.16 -7.09 -3.70
CA LEU A 1 -11.94 -6.45 -4.28
C LEU A 1 -11.69 -7.10 -5.63
N GLU A 2 -11.24 -6.33 -6.61
CA GLU A 2 -10.88 -6.83 -7.94
C GLU A 2 -9.62 -7.70 -7.86
N ARG A 3 -9.61 -8.82 -8.58
CA ARG A 3 -8.46 -9.74 -8.65
C ARG A 3 -7.62 -9.55 -9.91
N CYS A 4 -8.21 -8.99 -10.96
CA CYS A 4 -7.60 -8.92 -12.28
C CYS A 4 -7.55 -7.48 -12.78
N THR A 5 -6.48 -7.17 -13.49
CA THR A 5 -6.33 -5.94 -14.28
C THR A 5 -7.26 -5.96 -15.49
N ASP A 6 -7.50 -4.80 -16.11
CA ASP A 6 -8.27 -4.68 -17.35
C ASP A 6 -7.62 -5.45 -18.52
N GLY A 7 -6.30 -5.65 -18.46
CA GLY A 7 -5.53 -6.45 -19.41
C GLY A 7 -5.60 -7.97 -19.19
N GLY A 8 -6.43 -8.45 -18.26
CA GLY A 8 -6.65 -9.88 -18.02
C GLY A 8 -5.62 -10.58 -17.12
N LEU A 9 -4.58 -9.87 -16.66
CA LEU A 9 -3.64 -10.40 -15.67
C LEU A 9 -4.27 -10.42 -14.28
N CYS A 10 -4.21 -11.57 -13.60
CA CYS A 10 -4.84 -11.79 -12.31
C CYS A 10 -3.84 -12.13 -11.21
N LEU A 11 -4.13 -11.67 -9.99
CA LEU A 11 -3.43 -12.08 -8.78
C LEU A 11 -3.67 -13.57 -8.48
N PRO A 12 -2.67 -14.28 -7.93
CA PRO A 12 -2.81 -15.70 -7.59
C PRO A 12 -3.80 -15.93 -6.45
N GLU A 13 -3.91 -14.96 -5.53
CA GLU A 13 -4.83 -14.99 -4.41
C GLU A 13 -5.86 -13.87 -4.50
N THR A 14 -7.03 -14.10 -3.90
CA THR A 14 -8.05 -13.06 -3.73
C THR A 14 -7.54 -11.99 -2.75
N PRO A 15 -7.58 -10.69 -3.12
CA PRO A 15 -7.15 -9.63 -2.22
C PRO A 15 -7.96 -9.62 -0.92
N LYS A 16 -7.27 -9.39 0.19
CA LYS A 16 -7.84 -9.31 1.54
C LYS A 16 -7.63 -7.91 2.10
N ILE A 17 -8.55 -7.48 2.94
CA ILE A 17 -8.39 -6.25 3.73
C ILE A 17 -7.72 -6.64 5.04
N SER A 18 -6.63 -5.95 5.39
CA SER A 18 -5.99 -6.03 6.70
C SER A 18 -6.15 -4.68 7.39
N VAL A 19 -6.55 -4.68 8.66
CA VAL A 19 -6.75 -3.47 9.47
C VAL A 19 -5.68 -3.44 10.56
N GLY A 20 -5.06 -2.28 10.76
CA GLY A 20 -3.93 -2.11 11.67
C GLY A 20 -2.58 -2.41 11.00
N GLY A 21 -1.57 -2.70 11.82
CA GLY A 21 -0.19 -2.85 11.37
C GLY A 21 0.60 -1.54 11.40
N SER A 22 1.83 -1.58 10.91
CA SER A 22 2.76 -0.45 10.83
C SER A 22 3.15 -0.18 9.38
N GLY A 23 3.21 1.09 8.99
CA GLY A 23 3.67 1.53 7.69
C GLY A 23 4.74 2.61 7.84
N VAL A 24 5.66 2.68 6.88
CA VAL A 24 6.73 3.69 6.83
C VAL A 24 6.65 4.43 5.50
N SER A 25 6.80 5.75 5.54
CA SER A 25 6.94 6.57 4.33
C SER A 25 8.35 7.13 4.19
N GLY A 26 8.84 7.23 2.95
CA GLY A 26 10.12 7.86 2.62
C GLY A 26 10.14 8.44 1.22
N GLY A 27 11.11 9.29 0.90
CA GLY A 27 11.16 9.99 -0.40
C GLY A 27 11.62 9.16 -1.60
N ALA A 28 11.69 7.84 -1.48
CA ALA A 28 12.23 6.96 -2.52
C ALA A 28 11.29 5.78 -2.81
N PHE A 29 11.20 5.42 -4.09
CA PHE A 29 10.60 4.16 -4.50
C PHE A 29 11.55 3.01 -4.14
N ILE A 30 11.06 2.03 -3.40
CA ILE A 30 11.90 0.93 -2.88
C ILE A 30 11.70 -0.31 -3.76
N ASP A 31 12.75 -0.70 -4.48
CA ASP A 31 12.84 -1.99 -5.18
C ASP A 31 14.13 -2.71 -4.79
N ASN A 32 14.27 -2.97 -3.48
CA ASN A 32 15.48 -3.54 -2.89
C ASN A 32 15.11 -4.46 -1.73
N ALA A 33 15.34 -5.77 -1.91
CA ALA A 33 14.97 -6.79 -0.94
C ALA A 33 15.67 -6.63 0.42
N GLU A 34 16.95 -6.24 0.43
CA GLU A 34 17.72 -6.04 1.66
C GLU A 34 17.22 -4.81 2.43
N PHE A 35 16.94 -3.71 1.72
CA PHE A 35 16.40 -2.51 2.35
C PHE A 35 14.98 -2.74 2.87
N ARG A 36 14.13 -3.45 2.13
CA ARG A 36 12.81 -3.89 2.60
C ARG A 36 12.93 -4.69 3.90
N ARG A 37 13.86 -5.65 3.96
CA ARG A 37 14.10 -6.48 5.15
C ARG A 37 14.56 -5.63 6.33
N TYR A 38 15.52 -4.72 6.12
CA TYR A 38 15.98 -3.78 7.13
C TYR A 38 14.83 -2.92 7.70
N ILE A 39 13.98 -2.37 6.85
CA ILE A 39 12.82 -1.55 7.26
C ILE A 39 11.82 -2.38 8.07
N HIS A 40 11.57 -3.63 7.67
CA HIS A 40 10.72 -4.54 8.42
C HIS A 40 11.31 -4.87 9.81
N GLU A 41 12.59 -5.24 9.88
CA GLU A 41 13.28 -5.58 11.14
C GLU A 41 13.39 -4.38 12.09
N THR A 42 13.58 -3.17 11.56
CA THR A 42 13.77 -1.95 12.36
C THR A 42 12.46 -1.36 12.86
N PHE A 43 11.43 -1.33 12.03
CA PHE A 43 10.19 -0.59 12.30
C PHE A 43 8.94 -1.48 12.42
N GLY A 44 9.07 -2.80 12.22
CA GLY A 44 7.92 -3.71 12.10
C GLY A 44 7.03 -3.38 10.90
N ALA A 45 7.55 -2.65 9.91
CA ALA A 45 6.77 -2.13 8.80
C ALA A 45 6.24 -3.27 7.92
N GLN A 46 4.94 -3.23 7.64
CA GLN A 46 4.24 -4.17 6.75
C GLN A 46 4.00 -3.55 5.37
N VAL A 47 3.94 -2.22 5.31
CA VAL A 47 3.70 -1.44 4.09
C VAL A 47 4.72 -0.31 4.01
N LEU A 48 5.19 -0.02 2.81
CA LEU A 48 6.02 1.14 2.51
C LEU A 48 5.32 1.97 1.45
N ASP A 49 5.40 3.28 1.59
CA ASP A 49 4.91 4.24 0.60
C ASP A 49 5.75 5.52 0.66
N MET A 50 5.29 6.59 0.02
CA MET A 50 6.06 7.83 -0.08
C MET A 50 5.37 9.03 0.60
N GLU A 51 4.12 8.92 1.05
CA GLU A 51 3.35 10.08 1.53
C GLU A 51 2.58 9.88 2.84
N SER A 52 2.14 8.67 3.20
CA SER A 52 1.14 8.48 4.26
C SER A 52 1.56 9.03 5.61
N ALA A 53 2.83 8.87 6.02
CA ALA A 53 3.34 9.44 7.27
C ALA A 53 3.41 10.97 7.23
N ALA A 54 3.74 11.56 6.07
CA ALA A 54 3.75 13.02 5.91
C ALA A 54 2.32 13.60 5.99
N VAL A 55 1.36 12.96 5.32
CA VAL A 55 -0.06 13.35 5.40
C VAL A 55 -0.60 13.16 6.81
N ALA A 56 -0.28 12.04 7.47
CA ALA A 56 -0.65 11.79 8.86
C ALA A 56 -0.09 12.84 9.80
N HIS A 57 1.17 13.26 9.60
CA HIS A 57 1.80 14.31 10.40
C HIS A 57 1.08 15.66 10.26
N VAL A 58 0.72 16.06 9.04
CA VAL A 58 -0.04 17.29 8.81
C VAL A 58 -1.44 17.21 9.43
N ALA A 59 -2.15 16.09 9.27
CA ALA A 59 -3.47 15.90 9.86
C ALA A 59 -3.41 15.96 11.40
N TRP A 60 -2.44 15.26 12.01
CA TRP A 60 -2.19 15.30 13.44
C TRP A 60 -1.90 16.72 13.94
N ALA A 61 -1.05 17.48 13.23
CA ALA A 61 -0.71 18.86 13.59
C ALA A 61 -1.90 19.83 13.50
N ASN A 62 -3.00 19.44 12.85
CA ASN A 62 -4.21 20.25 12.70
C ASN A 62 -5.43 19.63 13.41
N ASP A 63 -5.23 18.68 14.33
CA ASP A 63 -6.30 18.00 15.06
C ASP A 63 -7.36 17.32 14.15
N VAL A 64 -6.93 16.83 12.98
CA VAL A 64 -7.79 16.14 12.00
C VAL A 64 -7.59 14.62 12.12
N PRO A 65 -8.66 13.82 12.34
CA PRO A 65 -8.58 12.37 12.29
C PRO A 65 -8.07 11.88 10.94
N PHE A 66 -7.16 10.91 10.95
CA PHE A 66 -6.51 10.39 9.74
C PHE A 66 -6.64 8.87 9.65
N LEU A 67 -6.89 8.38 8.43
CA LEU A 67 -6.84 6.96 8.07
C LEU A 67 -6.13 6.80 6.72
N ALA A 68 -5.05 6.02 6.69
CA ALA A 68 -4.42 5.60 5.45
C ALA A 68 -5.08 4.32 4.92
N VAL A 69 -5.58 4.35 3.68
CA VAL A 69 -6.04 3.16 2.96
C VAL A 69 -5.08 2.91 1.80
N ARG A 70 -4.26 1.87 1.91
CA ARG A 70 -3.29 1.48 0.87
C ARG A 70 -3.64 0.11 0.29
N SER A 71 -3.26 -0.08 -0.97
CA SER A 71 -3.31 -1.37 -1.67
C SER A 71 -1.95 -1.58 -2.33
N LEU A 72 -1.41 -2.79 -2.26
CA LEU A 72 -0.07 -3.10 -2.73
C LEU A 72 -0.08 -3.37 -4.25
N ALA A 73 0.82 -2.72 -4.97
CA ALA A 73 1.03 -2.95 -6.40
C ALA A 73 2.35 -3.68 -6.70
N ASP A 74 3.27 -3.75 -5.74
CA ASP A 74 4.49 -4.53 -5.82
C ASP A 74 4.93 -5.01 -4.43
N LEU A 75 6.11 -5.65 -4.36
CA LEU A 75 6.64 -6.28 -3.15
C LEU A 75 7.97 -5.66 -2.68
N ALA A 76 8.30 -4.45 -3.15
CA ALA A 76 9.51 -3.70 -2.84
C ALA A 76 10.79 -4.54 -2.96
N GLY A 77 11.00 -5.15 -4.13
CA GLY A 77 12.11 -6.07 -4.42
C GLY A 77 11.95 -7.50 -3.86
N GLY A 78 10.88 -7.78 -3.11
CA GLY A 78 10.65 -9.07 -2.45
C GLY A 78 10.20 -10.22 -3.34
N SER A 79 9.92 -9.99 -4.63
CA SER A 79 9.45 -11.04 -5.55
C SER A 79 10.57 -11.92 -6.12
N GLY A 80 11.83 -11.49 -5.98
CA GLY A 80 12.98 -12.12 -6.67
C GLY A 80 12.91 -12.02 -8.20
N LYS A 81 12.00 -11.19 -8.73
CA LYS A 81 11.75 -10.96 -10.16
C LYS A 81 11.73 -9.45 -10.41
N ALA A 82 11.63 -9.07 -11.69
CA ALA A 82 11.38 -7.68 -12.05
C ALA A 82 10.15 -7.13 -11.32
N ASN A 83 10.23 -5.87 -10.90
CA ASN A 83 9.15 -5.19 -10.20
C ASN A 83 7.86 -5.16 -11.06
N GLN A 84 6.71 -5.37 -10.42
CA GLN A 84 5.41 -5.49 -11.09
C GLN A 84 4.50 -4.29 -10.84
N MET A 85 5.03 -3.21 -10.27
CA MET A 85 4.29 -1.99 -9.93
C MET A 85 3.48 -1.49 -11.12
N GLU A 86 4.09 -1.34 -12.29
CA GLU A 86 3.41 -0.85 -13.50
C GLU A 86 2.25 -1.74 -13.94
N VAL A 87 2.34 -3.05 -13.69
CA VAL A 87 1.29 -4.02 -14.03
C VAL A 87 0.08 -3.86 -13.10
N PHE A 88 0.31 -3.67 -11.81
CA PHE A 88 -0.74 -3.74 -10.80
C PHE A 88 -1.14 -2.39 -10.19
N ILE A 89 -0.50 -1.27 -10.56
CA ILE A 89 -0.81 0.05 -10.03
C ILE A 89 -2.28 0.43 -10.16
N GLN A 90 -2.88 0.15 -11.33
CA GLN A 90 -4.29 0.44 -11.57
C GLN A 90 -5.20 -0.45 -10.74
N LEU A 91 -4.88 -1.74 -10.63
CA LEU A 91 -5.64 -2.69 -9.80
C LEU A 91 -5.61 -2.27 -8.32
N ALA A 92 -4.44 -1.90 -7.81
CA ALA A 92 -4.25 -1.43 -6.44
C ALA A 92 -5.03 -0.12 -6.19
N ALA A 93 -4.94 0.85 -7.10
CA ALA A 93 -5.66 2.12 -7.01
C ALA A 93 -7.19 1.91 -6.98
N VAL A 94 -7.72 1.08 -7.88
CA VAL A 94 -9.15 0.73 -7.94
C VAL A 94 -9.60 0.06 -6.64
N ASN A 95 -8.81 -0.88 -6.12
CA ASN A 95 -9.13 -1.57 -4.86
C ASN A 95 -9.11 -0.63 -3.65
N ALA A 96 -8.10 0.23 -3.52
CA ALA A 96 -8.04 1.23 -2.46
C ALA A 96 -9.25 2.19 -2.53
N ALA A 97 -9.59 2.70 -3.71
CA ALA A 97 -10.73 3.58 -3.91
C ALA A 97 -12.07 2.89 -3.60
N LYS A 98 -12.20 1.59 -3.87
CA LYS A 98 -13.39 0.81 -3.48
C LYS A 98 -13.54 0.73 -1.96
N VAL A 99 -12.45 0.49 -1.23
CA VAL A 99 -12.47 0.46 0.24
C VAL A 99 -12.83 1.84 0.81
N VAL A 100 -12.21 2.92 0.32
CA VAL A 100 -12.54 4.29 0.76
C VAL A 100 -14.01 4.62 0.53
N LYS A 101 -14.54 4.34 -0.67
CA LYS A 101 -15.97 4.57 -0.97
C LYS A 101 -16.91 3.74 -0.10
N ALA A 102 -16.51 2.54 0.30
CA ALA A 102 -17.30 1.71 1.21
C ALA A 102 -17.30 2.32 2.62
N LEU A 103 -16.13 2.73 3.14
CA LEU A 103 -16.01 3.39 4.44
C LEU A 103 -16.86 4.66 4.51
N LEU A 104 -16.79 5.51 3.48
CA LEU A 104 -17.55 6.77 3.42
C LEU A 104 -19.08 6.57 3.38
N ARG A 105 -19.59 5.39 3.01
CA ARG A 105 -21.04 5.10 3.02
C ARG A 105 -21.55 4.69 4.41
N GLU A 106 -20.65 4.26 5.28
CA GLU A 106 -20.94 3.84 6.66
C GLU A 106 -20.65 4.95 7.69
N MET A 107 -20.32 6.16 7.21
CA MET A 107 -20.11 7.37 8.01
C MET A 107 -21.36 8.25 7.98
#